data_AF-A0A813B816-F1
#
_entry.id   AF-A0A813B816-F1
#
_cell.length_a   1.000
_cell.length_b   1.000
_cell.length_c   1.000
_cell.angle_alpha   90.00
_cell.angle_beta   90.00
_cell.angle_gamma   90.00
#
_symmetry.space_group_name_H-M   'P 1'
#
loop_
_entity.id
_entity.type
_entity.pdbx_description
1 polymer ?
#
loop_
_entity_poly.entity_id
_entity_poly.type
_entity_poly.pdbx_seq_one_letter_code
_entity_poly.pdbx_strand_id
1 'polypeptide(L)'
;KYGRVETVSELVHGSAKEFWCLFGSQKYNETGLVLASKYGHHEVVRVLVAAGSEIDYPANGGAALHWACKSFSQKNYAAMEPQQVATVQFLLGEGAQMRLPSPKSDEVYDALNMATQRGSVPMIMLLKAAGAEVSESAEAAAKKWGGAVSRALLSEEKVAVPYVAPSYWTHQAE
;
A
#
# COMPACT_ATOMS: atom_id res chain seq x y z
N LYS A 1 0.62 11.59 -9.61
CA LYS A 1 -0.05 12.58 -8.70
C LYS A 1 -1.49 12.90 -9.11
N TYR A 2 -1.78 13.26 -10.37
CA TYR A 2 -3.12 13.71 -10.78
C TYR A 2 -4.05 12.61 -11.32
N GLY A 3 -3.63 11.34 -11.33
CA GLY A 3 -4.51 10.22 -11.67
C GLY A 3 -4.94 10.12 -13.13
N ARG A 4 -4.27 10.82 -14.07
CA ARG A 4 -4.62 10.80 -15.50
C ARG A 4 -4.24 9.47 -16.15
N VAL A 5 -5.17 8.51 -16.12
CA VAL A 5 -4.97 7.14 -16.60
C VAL A 5 -4.60 7.11 -18.09
N GLU A 6 -5.30 7.88 -18.92
CA GLU A 6 -5.07 7.91 -20.38
C GLU A 6 -3.64 8.35 -20.72
N THR A 7 -3.18 9.45 -20.12
CA THR A 7 -1.80 9.92 -20.30
C THR A 7 -0.77 8.91 -19.81
N VAL A 8 -1.05 8.23 -18.69
CA VAL A 8 -0.14 7.19 -18.18
C VAL A 8 -0.13 5.98 -19.12
N SER A 9 -1.29 5.58 -19.64
CA SER A 9 -1.40 4.48 -20.61
C SER A 9 -0.61 4.80 -21.88
N GLU A 10 -0.76 6.00 -22.44
CA GLU A 10 0.01 6.43 -23.61
C GLU A 10 1.52 6.42 -23.35
N LEU A 11 1.96 6.90 -22.18
CA LEU A 11 3.38 6.93 -21.81
C LEU A 11 3.97 5.52 -21.59
N VAL A 12 3.17 4.60 -21.05
CA VAL A 12 3.54 3.20 -20.81
C VAL A 12 3.67 2.41 -22.11
N HIS A 13 2.80 2.67 -23.09
CA HIS A 13 2.83 2.01 -24.41
C HIS A 13 3.82 2.68 -25.39
N GLY A 14 4.35 3.85 -25.05
CA GLY A 14 5.36 4.56 -25.83
C GLY A 14 6.81 4.14 -25.55
N SER A 15 7.76 4.82 -26.19
CA SER A 15 9.21 4.59 -26.08
C SER A 15 9.82 4.87 -24.69
N ALA A 16 9.02 5.35 -23.73
CA ALA A 16 9.46 5.67 -22.37
C ALA A 16 9.18 4.56 -21.34
N LYS A 17 8.72 3.38 -21.78
CA LYS A 17 8.35 2.25 -20.89
C LYS A 17 9.43 1.92 -19.86
N GLU A 18 10.68 1.81 -20.29
CA GLU A 18 11.83 1.50 -19.41
C GLU A 18 12.07 2.59 -18.37
N PHE A 19 11.90 3.86 -18.73
CA PHE A 19 12.15 4.98 -17.83
C PHE A 19 11.14 5.04 -16.68
N TRP A 20 9.86 4.78 -16.95
CA TRP A 20 8.80 4.90 -15.93
C TRP A 20 8.58 3.63 -15.09
N CYS A 21 8.90 2.45 -15.63
CA CYS A 21 8.74 1.18 -14.93
C CYS A 21 9.97 0.82 -14.08
N LEU A 22 11.18 1.27 -14.45
CA LEU A 22 12.44 0.85 -13.82
C LEU A 22 13.19 1.95 -13.07
N PHE A 23 12.98 3.23 -13.39
CA PHE A 23 13.75 4.32 -12.78
C PHE A 23 12.84 5.37 -12.13
N GLY A 24 12.81 5.38 -10.80
CA GLY A 24 12.29 6.51 -10.04
C GLY A 24 13.04 7.80 -10.40
N SER A 25 12.42 8.97 -10.22
CA SER A 25 13.13 10.22 -10.51
C SER A 25 14.44 10.29 -9.72
N GLN A 26 15.56 10.62 -10.38
CA GLN A 26 16.92 10.71 -9.80
C GLN A 26 16.98 11.54 -8.49
N LYS A 27 16.02 12.46 -8.29
CA LYS A 27 15.99 13.39 -7.15
C LYS A 27 15.18 12.88 -5.95
N TYR A 28 14.25 11.94 -6.13
CA TYR A 28 13.37 11.46 -5.05
C TYR A 28 13.22 9.93 -4.98
N ASN A 29 13.76 9.19 -5.95
CA ASN A 29 13.54 7.76 -6.17
C ASN A 29 12.07 7.34 -6.19
N GLU A 30 11.15 8.29 -6.40
CA GLU A 30 9.70 8.02 -6.47
C GLU A 30 9.38 7.45 -7.85
N THR A 31 8.93 6.19 -7.89
CA THR A 31 8.41 5.53 -9.10
C THR A 31 7.00 6.01 -9.40
N GLY A 32 6.58 5.85 -10.66
CA GLY A 32 5.19 6.11 -11.06
C GLY A 32 4.19 5.34 -10.19
N LEU A 33 4.55 4.09 -9.85
CA LEU A 33 3.74 3.19 -9.04
C LEU A 33 3.57 3.71 -7.60
N VAL A 34 4.65 4.17 -6.97
CA VAL A 34 4.62 4.75 -5.63
C VAL A 34 3.77 6.01 -5.59
N LEU A 35 3.90 6.89 -6.59
CA LEU A 35 3.07 8.08 -6.69
C LEU A 35 1.60 7.74 -6.92
N ALA A 36 1.27 6.78 -7.78
CA ALA A 36 -0.11 6.36 -7.99
C ALA A 36 -0.71 5.77 -6.70
N SER A 37 0.06 4.93 -6.01
CA SER A 37 -0.35 4.28 -4.76
C SER A 37 -0.55 5.25 -3.61
N LYS A 38 0.36 6.22 -3.46
CA LYS A 38 0.25 7.30 -2.46
C LYS A 38 -1.01 8.14 -2.62
N TYR A 39 -1.52 8.32 -3.84
CA TYR A 39 -2.71 9.15 -4.07
C TYR A 39 -3.99 8.33 -4.28
N GLY A 40 -3.92 6.99 -4.14
CA GLY A 40 -5.09 6.11 -4.31
C GLY A 40 -5.58 6.03 -5.76
N HIS A 41 -4.72 6.27 -6.74
CA HIS A 41 -5.10 6.20 -8.16
C HIS A 41 -5.11 4.74 -8.64
N HIS A 42 -6.10 3.98 -8.19
CA HIS A 42 -6.19 2.53 -8.40
C HIS A 42 -6.01 2.10 -9.87
N GLU A 43 -6.70 2.75 -10.81
CA GLU A 43 -6.57 2.40 -12.24
C GLU A 43 -5.16 2.69 -12.79
N VAL A 44 -4.51 3.75 -12.31
CA VAL A 44 -3.12 4.04 -12.69
C VAL A 44 -2.18 2.97 -12.13
N VAL A 45 -2.43 2.49 -10.90
CA VAL A 45 -1.67 1.39 -10.30
C VAL A 45 -1.78 0.12 -11.14
N ARG A 46 -3.00 -0.25 -11.56
CA ARG A 46 -3.23 -1.42 -12.42
C ARG A 46 -2.48 -1.32 -13.74
N VAL A 47 -2.55 -0.18 -14.42
CA VAL A 47 -1.83 0.04 -15.70
C VAL A 47 -0.32 -0.09 -15.49
N LEU A 48 0.23 0.49 -14.42
CA LEU A 48 1.67 0.46 -14.14
C LEU A 48 2.17 -0.95 -13.76
N VAL A 49 1.42 -1.70 -12.96
CA VAL A 49 1.76 -3.09 -12.65
C VAL A 49 1.67 -3.95 -13.90
N ALA A 50 0.61 -3.82 -14.70
CA ALA A 50 0.48 -4.54 -15.98
C ALA A 50 1.59 -4.17 -16.98
N ALA A 51 2.17 -2.98 -16.89
CA ALA A 51 3.32 -2.56 -17.68
C ALA A 51 4.63 -3.25 -17.30
N GLY A 52 4.68 -3.94 -16.16
CA GLY A 52 5.88 -4.55 -15.58
C GLY A 52 6.61 -3.63 -14.60
N SER A 53 5.92 -2.69 -13.95
CA SER A 53 6.53 -1.94 -12.84
C SER A 53 6.86 -2.86 -11.69
N GLU A 54 8.06 -2.72 -11.12
CA GLU A 54 8.47 -3.49 -9.96
C GLU A 54 7.68 -3.03 -8.71
N ILE A 55 6.92 -3.97 -8.13
CA ILE A 55 5.95 -3.71 -7.05
C ILE A 55 6.66 -3.28 -5.76
N ASP A 56 7.76 -3.96 -5.44
CA ASP A 56 8.52 -3.77 -4.21
C ASP A 56 9.70 -2.82 -4.37
N TYR A 57 9.77 -2.08 -5.49
CA TYR A 57 10.85 -1.14 -5.72
C TYR A 57 10.89 -0.08 -4.60
N PRO A 58 12.02 0.04 -3.86
CA PRO A 58 12.10 0.92 -2.71
C PRO A 58 12.22 2.39 -3.13
N ALA A 59 11.14 3.15 -2.91
CA ALA A 59 11.08 4.59 -3.15
C ALA A 59 11.11 5.37 -1.83
N ASN A 60 12.29 5.84 -1.44
CA ASN A 60 12.55 6.76 -0.31
C ASN A 60 11.54 6.66 0.85
N GLY A 61 11.63 5.61 1.67
CA GLY A 61 10.69 5.38 2.77
C GLY A 61 9.68 4.26 2.54
N GLY A 62 9.83 3.47 1.48
CA GLY A 62 9.06 2.24 1.25
C GLY A 62 8.66 2.05 -0.22
N ALA A 63 8.05 0.91 -0.52
CA ALA A 63 7.49 0.62 -1.84
C ALA A 63 6.04 1.12 -1.97
N ALA A 64 5.38 0.75 -3.07
CA ALA A 64 4.02 1.15 -3.40
C ALA A 64 3.01 0.92 -2.26
N LEU A 65 3.05 -0.28 -1.65
CA LEU A 65 2.16 -0.68 -0.55
C LEU A 65 2.35 0.21 0.69
N HIS A 66 3.60 0.45 1.10
CA HIS A 66 3.96 1.27 2.26
C HIS A 66 3.41 2.69 2.13
N TRP A 67 3.56 3.28 0.95
CA TRP A 67 3.05 4.63 0.67
C TRP A 67 1.53 4.67 0.60
N ALA A 68 0.88 3.62 0.08
CA ALA A 68 -0.58 3.52 0.09
C ALA A 68 -1.12 3.53 1.53
N CYS A 69 -0.48 2.80 2.45
CA CYS A 69 -0.85 2.75 3.86
C CYS A 69 -0.52 4.05 4.62
N LYS A 70 0.61 4.69 4.29
CA LYS A 70 1.08 5.92 4.95
C LYS A 70 0.32 7.18 4.53
N SER A 71 -0.27 7.19 3.34
CA SER A 71 -0.93 8.39 2.79
C SER A 71 -2.29 8.70 3.41
N PHE A 72 -2.82 7.78 4.22
CA PHE A 72 -4.06 7.98 4.95
C PHE A 72 -4.06 9.29 5.76
N SER A 73 -5.13 10.09 5.57
CA SER A 73 -5.38 11.31 6.32
C SER A 73 -6.84 11.33 6.76
N GLN A 74 -7.07 11.50 8.07
CA GLN A 74 -8.42 11.59 8.65
C GLN A 74 -9.26 12.72 8.02
N LYS A 75 -8.62 13.78 7.53
CA LYS A 75 -9.30 14.94 6.92
C LYS A 75 -9.95 14.63 5.56
N ASN A 76 -9.47 13.61 4.85
CA ASN A 76 -9.92 13.28 3.48
C ASN A 76 -10.54 11.86 3.39
N TYR A 77 -10.97 11.31 4.53
CA TYR A 77 -11.41 9.93 4.69
C TYR A 77 -12.49 9.51 3.67
N ALA A 78 -13.58 10.28 3.54
CA ALA A 78 -14.74 9.85 2.76
C ALA A 78 -14.51 9.74 1.24
N ALA A 79 -13.58 10.53 0.68
CA ALA A 79 -13.37 10.58 -0.78
C ALA A 79 -12.24 9.66 -1.27
N MET A 80 -11.30 9.29 -0.39
CA MET A 80 -10.13 8.50 -0.77
C MET A 80 -10.25 7.02 -0.36
N GLU A 81 -11.13 6.69 0.59
CA GLU A 81 -11.15 5.36 1.20
C GLU A 81 -11.39 4.21 0.21
N PRO A 82 -12.36 4.26 -0.72
CA PRO A 82 -12.62 3.13 -1.62
C PRO A 82 -11.45 2.83 -2.56
N GLN A 83 -10.85 3.86 -3.16
CA GLN A 83 -9.76 3.66 -4.12
C GLN A 83 -8.44 3.35 -3.41
N GLN A 84 -8.22 3.89 -2.21
CA GLN A 84 -7.05 3.55 -1.40
C GLN A 84 -7.13 2.09 -0.92
N VAL A 85 -8.30 1.64 -0.44
CA VAL A 85 -8.56 0.24 -0.10
C VAL A 85 -8.32 -0.66 -1.31
N ALA A 86 -8.96 -0.36 -2.46
CA ALA A 86 -8.81 -1.15 -3.67
C ALA A 86 -7.34 -1.23 -4.14
N THR A 87 -6.59 -0.14 -4.00
CA THR A 87 -5.16 -0.11 -4.30
C THR A 87 -4.36 -1.04 -3.39
N VAL A 88 -4.58 -0.99 -2.07
CA VAL A 88 -3.89 -1.86 -1.11
C VAL A 88 -4.26 -3.32 -1.34
N GLN A 89 -5.54 -3.63 -1.56
CA GLN A 89 -6.00 -5.00 -1.87
C GLN A 89 -5.34 -5.54 -3.14
N PHE A 90 -5.27 -4.71 -4.18
CA PHE A 90 -4.63 -5.09 -5.44
C PHE A 90 -3.14 -5.35 -5.25
N LEU A 91 -2.41 -4.44 -4.60
CA LEU A 91 -0.97 -4.61 -4.36
C LEU A 91 -0.67 -5.88 -3.55
N LEU A 92 -1.46 -6.17 -2.52
CA LEU A 92 -1.34 -7.43 -1.77
C LEU A 92 -1.67 -8.64 -2.66
N GLY A 93 -2.68 -8.52 -3.53
CA GLY A 93 -3.04 -9.49 -4.58
C GLY A 93 -1.89 -9.86 -5.50
N GLU A 94 -1.08 -8.87 -5.85
CA GLU A 94 0.08 -9.02 -6.73
C GLU A 94 1.35 -9.43 -5.96
N GLY A 95 1.25 -9.74 -4.66
CA GLY A 95 2.36 -10.24 -3.85
C GLY A 95 3.27 -9.16 -3.26
N ALA A 96 2.80 -7.91 -3.12
CA ALA A 96 3.59 -6.84 -2.51
C ALA A 96 4.04 -7.20 -1.09
N GLN A 97 5.33 -6.99 -0.80
CA GLN A 97 5.91 -7.23 0.51
C GLN A 97 5.43 -6.19 1.52
N MET A 98 4.88 -6.67 2.63
CA MET A 98 4.41 -5.84 3.74
C MET A 98 5.54 -5.26 4.58
N ARG A 99 6.72 -5.90 4.51
CA ARG A 99 7.93 -5.53 5.22
C ARG A 99 9.09 -5.48 4.24
N LEU A 100 9.77 -4.34 4.15
CA LEU A 100 10.96 -4.17 3.32
C LEU A 100 12.10 -3.55 4.14
N PRO A 101 13.35 -4.01 3.97
CA PRO A 101 14.49 -3.37 4.62
C PRO A 101 14.70 -1.96 4.07
N SER A 102 15.02 -1.01 4.95
CA SER A 102 15.41 0.34 4.53
C SER A 102 16.81 0.32 3.93
N PRO A 103 17.04 0.89 2.74
CA PRO A 103 18.39 1.02 2.19
C PRO A 103 19.21 2.12 2.89
N LYS A 104 18.60 2.92 3.76
CA LYS A 104 19.22 4.08 4.42
C LYS A 104 19.45 3.90 5.92
N SER A 105 18.89 2.85 6.51
CA SER A 105 18.91 2.60 7.96
C SER A 105 18.67 1.12 8.25
N ASP A 106 18.96 0.68 9.47
CA ASP A 106 18.60 -0.67 9.94
C ASP A 106 17.10 -0.81 10.25
N GLU A 107 16.28 0.19 9.91
CA GLU A 107 14.85 0.15 10.08
C GLU A 107 14.18 -0.66 8.97
N VAL A 108 13.04 -1.27 9.28
CA VAL A 108 12.20 -1.96 8.31
C VAL A 108 11.01 -1.07 7.98
N TYR A 109 10.78 -0.82 6.70
CA TYR A 109 9.51 -0.27 6.25
C TYR A 109 8.45 -1.34 6.48
N ASP A 110 7.48 -1.04 7.32
CA ASP A 110 6.43 -1.95 7.73
C ASP A 110 5.09 -1.27 7.44
N ALA A 111 4.35 -1.80 6.46
CA ALA A 111 3.08 -1.25 6.03
C ALA A 111 2.06 -1.18 7.17
N LEU A 112 2.04 -2.17 8.07
CA LEU A 112 1.15 -2.22 9.22
C LEU A 112 1.53 -1.15 10.25
N ASN A 113 2.81 -1.01 10.56
CA ASN A 113 3.28 0.06 11.43
C ASN A 113 2.93 1.45 10.85
N MET A 114 3.12 1.66 9.56
CA MET A 114 2.76 2.92 8.90
C MET A 114 1.25 3.21 8.95
N ALA A 115 0.40 2.22 8.68
CA ALA A 115 -1.04 2.35 8.83
C ALA A 115 -1.44 2.69 10.27
N THR A 116 -0.77 2.07 11.24
CA THR A 116 -0.99 2.28 12.67
C THR A 116 -0.55 3.67 13.13
N GLN A 117 0.61 4.15 12.69
CA GLN A 117 1.07 5.52 12.94
C GLN A 117 0.10 6.57 12.40
N ARG A 118 -0.64 6.25 11.34
CA ARG A 118 -1.69 7.10 10.78
C ARG A 118 -3.07 6.91 11.41
N GLY A 119 -3.23 5.92 12.29
CA GLY A 119 -4.49 5.60 12.94
C GLY A 119 -5.57 5.09 11.97
N SER A 120 -5.15 4.48 10.85
CA SER A 120 -6.07 4.02 9.81
C SER A 120 -6.65 2.65 10.16
N VAL A 121 -7.79 2.61 10.85
CA VAL A 121 -8.45 1.35 11.22
C VAL A 121 -8.73 0.45 10.01
N PRO A 122 -9.28 0.93 8.88
CA PRO A 122 -9.53 0.08 7.71
C PRO A 122 -8.25 -0.57 7.16
N MET A 123 -7.14 0.18 7.07
CA MET A 123 -5.87 -0.37 6.57
C MET A 123 -5.26 -1.38 7.55
N ILE A 124 -5.32 -1.11 8.86
CA ILE A 124 -4.83 -2.04 9.89
C ILE A 124 -5.57 -3.38 9.77
N MET A 125 -6.89 -3.31 9.63
CA MET A 125 -7.74 -4.50 9.56
C MET A 125 -7.49 -5.29 8.27
N LEU A 126 -7.34 -4.60 7.15
CA LEU A 126 -7.01 -5.20 5.86
C LEU A 126 -5.64 -5.88 5.88
N LEU A 127 -4.61 -5.20 6.40
CA LEU A 127 -3.26 -5.76 6.50
C LEU A 127 -3.23 -6.97 7.47
N LYS A 128 -3.94 -6.91 8.60
CA LYS A 128 -4.11 -8.07 9.49
C LYS A 128 -4.82 -9.24 8.81
N ALA A 129 -5.88 -8.97 8.04
CA ALA A 129 -6.57 -10.01 7.28
C ALA A 129 -5.68 -10.66 6.21
N ALA A 130 -4.72 -9.90 5.66
CA ALA A 130 -3.69 -10.41 4.75
C ALA A 130 -2.52 -11.12 5.45
N GLY A 131 -2.55 -11.27 6.78
CA GLY A 131 -1.52 -11.98 7.54
C GLY A 131 -0.35 -11.12 8.01
N ALA A 132 -0.51 -9.80 8.08
CA ALA A 132 0.53 -8.93 8.63
C ALA A 132 0.86 -9.27 10.09
N GLU A 133 2.13 -9.53 10.37
CA GLU A 133 2.63 -9.66 11.73
C GLU A 133 2.66 -8.30 12.44
N VAL A 134 2.22 -8.30 13.70
CA VAL A 134 2.25 -7.11 14.55
C VAL A 134 3.67 -6.92 15.08
N SER A 135 4.29 -5.79 14.73
CA SER A 135 5.59 -5.41 15.28
C SER A 135 5.46 -4.63 16.58
N GLU A 136 6.48 -4.69 17.45
CA GLU A 136 6.53 -3.90 18.69
C GLU A 136 6.34 -2.39 18.44
N SER A 137 6.87 -1.90 17.31
CA SER A 137 6.70 -0.51 16.88
C SER A 137 5.23 -0.19 16.55
N ALA A 138 4.53 -1.11 15.88
CA ALA A 138 3.10 -0.97 15.61
C ALA A 138 2.29 -0.97 16.91
N GLU A 139 2.60 -1.85 17.87
CA GLU A 139 1.92 -1.86 19.16
C GLU A 139 2.11 -0.54 19.93
N ALA A 140 3.34 -0.04 19.98
CA ALA A 140 3.67 1.23 20.61
C ALA A 140 2.93 2.39 19.94
N ALA A 141 2.82 2.38 18.61
CA ALA A 141 2.05 3.36 17.85
C ALA A 141 0.54 3.26 18.14
N ALA A 142 -0.02 2.07 18.24
CA ALA A 142 -1.44 1.86 18.53
C ALA A 142 -1.82 2.38 19.92
N LYS A 143 -0.96 2.13 20.92
CA LYS A 143 -1.14 2.65 22.29
C LYS A 143 -1.22 4.18 22.34
N LYS A 144 -0.51 4.89 21.45
CA LYS A 144 -0.57 6.36 21.33
C LYS A 144 -1.88 6.89 20.75
N TRP A 145 -2.56 6.12 19.90
CA TRP A 145 -3.83 6.53 19.26
C TRP A 145 -5.07 6.30 20.13
N GLY A 146 -5.05 5.33 21.05
CA GLY A 146 -6.20 4.99 21.91
C GLY A 146 -7.09 3.88 21.35
N GLY A 147 -8.33 3.81 21.84
CA GLY A 147 -9.14 2.57 21.85
C GLY A 147 -9.51 1.96 20.49
N ALA A 148 -9.82 2.73 19.44
CA ALA A 148 -10.22 2.13 18.16
C ALA A 148 -9.06 1.47 17.42
N VAL A 149 -7.92 2.15 17.33
CA VAL A 149 -6.68 1.65 16.70
C VAL A 149 -6.06 0.53 17.55
N SER A 150 -6.02 0.71 18.88
CA SER A 150 -5.55 -0.34 19.80
C SER A 150 -6.39 -1.60 19.72
N ARG A 151 -7.74 -1.50 19.65
CA ARG A 151 -8.59 -2.68 19.45
C ARG A 151 -8.39 -3.31 18.08
N ALA A 152 -8.34 -2.53 17.00
CA ALA A 152 -8.12 -3.07 15.66
C ALA A 152 -6.80 -3.86 15.57
N LEU A 153 -5.71 -3.33 16.16
CA LEU A 153 -4.41 -3.97 16.13
C LEU A 153 -4.29 -5.13 17.14
N LEU A 154 -4.66 -4.90 18.40
CA LEU A 154 -4.38 -5.80 19.54
C LEU A 154 -5.53 -6.75 19.91
N SER A 155 -6.75 -6.55 19.39
CA SER A 155 -7.82 -7.52 19.67
C SER A 155 -7.63 -8.81 18.86
N GLU A 156 -7.88 -9.93 19.53
CA GLU A 156 -8.12 -11.26 18.93
C GLU A 156 -9.52 -11.37 18.33
N GLU A 157 -10.36 -10.35 18.54
CA GLU A 157 -11.69 -10.30 17.98
C GLU A 157 -11.56 -10.18 16.46
N LYS A 158 -11.82 -11.30 15.76
CA LYS A 158 -12.02 -11.33 14.32
C LYS A 158 -13.25 -10.47 14.00
N VAL A 159 -13.07 -9.17 14.01
CA VAL A 159 -14.06 -8.26 13.47
C VAL A 159 -14.13 -8.61 12.00
N ALA A 160 -15.26 -9.21 11.60
CA ALA A 160 -15.59 -9.50 10.23
C ALA A 160 -15.71 -8.17 9.49
N VAL A 161 -14.59 -7.65 9.02
CA VAL A 161 -14.59 -6.71 7.91
C VAL A 161 -15.20 -7.48 6.75
N PRO A 162 -16.08 -6.89 5.94
CA PRO A 162 -16.45 -7.46 4.65
C PRO A 162 -15.24 -7.40 3.71
N TYR A 163 -14.21 -8.19 4.02
CA TYR A 163 -13.15 -8.52 3.10
C TYR A 163 -13.60 -9.76 2.36
N VAL A 164 -14.18 -9.54 1.18
CA VAL A 164 -14.33 -10.61 0.21
C VAL A 164 -12.99 -10.65 -0.52
N ALA A 165 -12.19 -11.67 -0.23
CA ALA A 165 -11.00 -11.95 -1.02
C ALA A 165 -11.43 -12.02 -2.50
N PRO A 166 -10.79 -11.30 -3.42
CA PRO A 166 -11.10 -11.39 -4.84
C PRO A 166 -11.06 -12.86 -5.29
N SER A 167 -11.95 -13.27 -6.21
CA SER A 167 -12.12 -14.68 -6.61
C SER A 167 -10.85 -15.39 -7.11
N TYR A 168 -9.80 -14.64 -7.45
CA TYR A 168 -8.49 -15.18 -7.81
C TYR A 168 -7.62 -15.64 -6.62
N TRP A 169 -8.04 -15.40 -5.37
CA TRP A 169 -7.36 -15.84 -4.15
C TRP A 169 -7.84 -17.21 -3.63
N THR A 170 -8.98 -17.73 -4.10
CA THR A 170 -9.57 -18.98 -3.60
C THR A 170 -9.14 -20.23 -4.38
N HIS A 171 -8.08 -20.15 -5.18
CA HIS A 171 -7.52 -21.32 -5.87
C HIS A 171 -6.01 -21.35 -5.73
N GLN A 172 -5.53 -22.12 -4.74
CA GLN A 172 -4.52 -23.17 -4.95
C GLN A 172 -4.27 -23.90 -3.62
N ALA A 173 -5.08 -24.92 -3.39
CA ALA A 173 -4.65 -26.14 -2.69
C ALA A 173 -5.48 -27.26 -3.31
N GLU A 174 -4.91 -27.92 -4.33
CA GLU A 174 -5.30 -29.28 -4.71
C GLU A 174 -5.00 -30.24 -3.55
#